data_AF-A0A6A6TDB4-F1
#
_entry.id   AF-A0A6A6TDB4-F1
#
_cell.length_a   1.000
_cell.length_b   1.000
_cell.length_c   1.000
_cell.angle_alpha   90.00
_cell.angle_beta   90.00
_cell.angle_gamma   90.00
#
_symmetry.space_group_name_H-M   'P 1'
#
loop_
_entity.id
_entity.type
_entity.pdbx_description
1 polymer ?
#
loop_
_entity_poly.entity_id
_entity_poly.type
_entity_poly.pdbx_seq_one_letter_code
_entity_poly.pdbx_strand_id
1 'polypeptide(L)'
;MLLDSILGMLNMFLMHASVTRGEAVPPVPTNYFCGRYGHAATKRGDGIFVYGGRRQGGVANGTVTASDSGLVKLNLSSSWDVFTGGAQLTYVDSLHDVTKPPPLLIGGSIFHDSDDNGEFILYGGGTANMSNTSTSPMSSFPVNQTMWSFSMDNSSWVTGPTEQQKGLEFAPKHGAYVQSDEHGLAFYFNGLIQNATKEHPSLAMTVIDIQTQRTRRVSTAAISSTEARIGPALQYIPELGDKGGLVLIGGDTRQYGNEPNASNVDTMAPLDLIHVLDVGSLDAGDGIWYSQPTNGRVPDPRMDFCAITIPSPDQSGYHIYIVAGRSPARAFDEVWVLSLPQFQWTQVYNGTHPNFGATCHLVGTKQLLLLGGDDQKAREKCEETKITLFDLTNLKWTPNYVKDGAEFRVPKAVYEWIGGTGMGQANMTEPEGGFSSEGLRNMFSGLALTSQKYGMTSCGTAMLGRFSLATSLAVSIFSVLLL
;
A
#
# COMPACT_ATOMS: atom_id res chain seq x y z
N MET A 1 36.71 -61.71 -40.46
CA MET A 1 35.34 -62.06 -40.92
C MET A 1 34.46 -61.93 -39.69
N LEU A 2 34.02 -60.71 -39.37
CA LEU A 2 32.75 -60.10 -39.80
C LEU A 2 31.54 -60.93 -39.35
N LEU A 3 30.74 -60.29 -38.51
CA LEU A 3 29.56 -60.74 -37.76
C LEU A 3 29.85 -61.40 -36.41
N ASP A 4 29.87 -60.55 -35.37
CA ASP A 4 29.40 -60.83 -33.99
C ASP A 4 29.62 -59.63 -33.04
N SER A 5 30.06 -58.48 -33.57
CA SER A 5 30.31 -57.25 -32.80
C SER A 5 29.09 -56.32 -32.62
N ILE A 6 27.86 -56.81 -32.79
CA ILE A 6 26.64 -55.99 -32.68
C ILE A 6 25.82 -56.30 -31.40
N LEU A 7 26.21 -57.28 -30.58
CA LEU A 7 25.45 -57.65 -29.38
C LEU A 7 26.11 -57.30 -28.03
N GLY A 8 27.12 -56.41 -28.05
CA GLY A 8 27.87 -55.98 -26.86
C GLY A 8 27.83 -54.47 -26.55
N MET A 9 27.01 -53.69 -27.25
CA MET A 9 26.85 -52.24 -27.05
C MET A 9 25.37 -51.85 -26.91
N LEU A 10 24.58 -52.68 -26.21
CA LEU A 10 23.18 -52.38 -25.89
C LEU A 10 22.85 -52.76 -24.44
N ASN A 11 23.71 -52.40 -23.49
CA ASN A 11 23.42 -52.60 -22.06
C ASN A 11 24.05 -51.56 -21.12
N MET A 12 24.35 -50.36 -21.60
CA MET A 12 24.94 -49.31 -20.74
C MET A 12 24.45 -47.90 -21.11
N PHE A 13 23.14 -47.71 -21.28
CA PHE A 13 22.48 -46.40 -21.27
C PHE A 13 21.02 -46.55 -20.79
N LEU A 14 20.86 -47.05 -19.57
CA LEU A 14 19.63 -46.91 -18.76
C LEU A 14 20.05 -46.39 -17.39
N MET A 15 20.75 -45.24 -17.37
CA MET A 15 20.76 -44.40 -16.19
C MET A 15 19.46 -43.61 -16.18
N HIS A 16 18.56 -44.03 -15.30
CA HIS A 16 17.52 -43.25 -14.64
C HIS A 16 17.55 -41.75 -14.99
N ALA A 17 16.85 -41.38 -16.07
CA ALA A 17 16.22 -40.08 -16.11
C ALA A 17 15.05 -40.15 -15.12
N SER A 18 15.37 -40.03 -13.83
CA SER A 18 14.40 -39.52 -12.87
C SER A 18 14.09 -38.11 -13.34
N VAL A 19 13.06 -37.98 -14.17
CA VAL A 19 12.34 -36.73 -14.31
C VAL A 19 11.94 -36.39 -12.88
N THR A 20 12.68 -35.48 -12.25
CA THR A 20 12.21 -34.79 -11.06
C THR A 20 10.93 -34.11 -11.50
N ARG A 21 9.81 -34.78 -11.27
CA ARG A 21 8.49 -34.17 -11.28
C ARG A 21 8.65 -33.00 -10.33
N GLY A 22 8.73 -31.78 -10.87
CA GLY A 22 8.87 -30.58 -10.04
C GLY A 22 7.84 -30.69 -8.94
N GLU A 23 8.28 -30.62 -7.69
CA GLU A 23 7.36 -30.66 -6.56
C GLU A 23 6.30 -29.58 -6.84
N ALA A 24 5.04 -29.99 -6.89
CA ALA A 24 3.95 -29.05 -7.09
C ALA A 24 4.05 -28.01 -5.96
N VAL A 25 4.13 -26.73 -6.32
CA VAL A 25 4.14 -25.64 -5.35
C VAL A 25 2.93 -25.84 -4.41
N PRO A 26 3.13 -25.95 -3.09
CA PRO A 26 2.03 -26.22 -2.17
C PRO A 26 1.02 -25.06 -2.24
N PRO A 27 -0.29 -25.34 -2.08
CA PRO A 27 -1.29 -24.29 -2.07
C PRO A 27 -1.05 -23.31 -0.92
N VAL A 28 -1.35 -22.03 -1.15
CA VAL A 28 -1.31 -21.01 -0.09
C VAL A 28 -2.36 -21.39 0.98
N PRO A 29 -2.01 -21.44 2.27
CA PRO A 29 -2.96 -21.78 3.33
C PRO A 29 -4.16 -20.84 3.35
N THR A 30 -5.37 -21.35 3.57
CA THR A 30 -6.57 -20.50 3.65
C THR A 30 -6.51 -19.47 4.79
N ASN A 31 -5.82 -19.78 5.89
CA ASN A 31 -5.57 -18.86 7.00
C ASN A 31 -4.30 -18.01 6.83
N TYR A 32 -3.88 -17.74 5.58
CA TYR A 32 -2.64 -17.02 5.26
C TYR A 32 -2.47 -15.69 6.01
N PHE A 33 -3.58 -14.95 6.14
CA PHE A 33 -3.61 -13.63 6.77
C PHE A 33 -3.91 -13.67 8.27
N CYS A 34 -4.15 -14.84 8.88
CA CYS A 34 -4.54 -14.89 10.29
C CYS A 34 -3.42 -14.43 11.21
N GLY A 35 -3.69 -13.39 12.00
CA GLY A 35 -2.70 -12.77 12.89
C GLY A 35 -1.45 -12.31 12.16
N ARG A 36 -1.56 -12.05 10.84
CA ARG A 36 -0.43 -11.64 10.01
C ARG A 36 -0.30 -10.12 10.04
N TYR A 37 0.71 -9.60 10.71
CA TYR A 37 0.96 -8.17 10.79
C TYR A 37 2.37 -7.80 10.30
N GLY A 38 2.53 -6.52 9.93
CA GLY A 38 3.81 -5.96 9.48
C GLY A 38 4.29 -6.52 8.13
N HIS A 39 3.39 -7.15 7.36
CA HIS A 39 3.63 -7.51 5.97
C HIS A 39 3.55 -6.26 5.10
N ALA A 40 4.24 -6.28 3.97
CA ALA A 40 4.09 -5.25 2.94
C ALA A 40 3.13 -5.77 1.86
N ALA A 41 2.33 -4.87 1.31
CA ALA A 41 1.44 -5.18 0.21
C ALA A 41 1.38 -4.05 -0.82
N THR A 42 1.21 -4.40 -2.09
CA THR A 42 0.99 -3.45 -3.19
C THR A 42 -0.03 -3.99 -4.19
N LYS A 43 -0.78 -3.08 -4.82
CA LYS A 43 -1.74 -3.42 -5.88
C LYS A 43 -1.08 -3.20 -7.24
N ARG A 44 -1.06 -4.23 -8.09
CA ARG A 44 -0.60 -4.13 -9.48
C ARG A 44 -1.59 -4.83 -10.39
N GLY A 45 -2.16 -4.09 -11.34
CA GLY A 45 -3.24 -4.57 -12.20
C GLY A 45 -4.37 -5.21 -11.39
N ASP A 46 -4.70 -6.45 -11.75
CA ASP A 46 -5.70 -7.32 -11.11
C ASP A 46 -5.12 -8.21 -10.00
N GLY A 47 -4.08 -7.76 -9.30
CA GLY A 47 -3.50 -8.50 -8.17
C GLY A 47 -3.14 -7.59 -7.00
N ILE A 48 -3.33 -8.12 -5.77
CA ILE A 48 -2.60 -7.62 -4.60
C ILE A 48 -1.44 -8.57 -4.34
N PHE A 49 -0.24 -8.03 -4.26
CA PHE A 49 0.98 -8.76 -4.00
C PHE A 49 1.41 -8.48 -2.57
N VAL A 50 1.61 -9.54 -1.79
CA VAL A 50 1.92 -9.49 -0.35
C VAL A 50 3.23 -10.21 -0.09
N TYR A 51 4.10 -9.58 0.68
CA TYR A 51 5.39 -10.14 1.07
C TYR A 51 5.67 -9.93 2.56
N GLY A 52 6.33 -10.91 3.18
CA GLY A 52 6.85 -10.79 4.54
C GLY A 52 5.76 -10.68 5.61
N GLY A 53 6.13 -10.13 6.76
CA GLY A 53 5.31 -10.07 7.96
C GLY A 53 5.41 -11.33 8.81
N ARG A 54 4.85 -11.23 10.01
CA ARG A 54 4.87 -12.29 11.01
C ARG A 54 3.49 -12.89 11.13
N ARG A 55 3.38 -14.23 11.10
CA ARG A 55 2.13 -14.96 11.30
C ARG A 55 2.17 -15.73 12.63
N GLN A 56 1.07 -15.73 13.35
CA GLN A 56 0.92 -16.57 14.53
C GLN A 56 0.48 -17.97 14.09
N GLY A 57 1.36 -18.97 14.23
CA GLY A 57 1.01 -20.38 14.01
C GLY A 57 0.45 -20.98 15.29
N GLY A 58 -0.86 -21.22 15.33
CA GLY A 58 -1.44 -22.12 16.33
C GLY A 58 -1.13 -23.57 15.94
N VAL A 59 -0.38 -24.30 16.77
CA VAL A 59 -0.37 -25.77 16.73
C VAL A 59 -0.97 -26.26 18.04
N ALA A 60 -1.70 -27.36 17.99
CA ALA A 60 -2.41 -28.00 19.10
C ALA A 60 -1.53 -28.43 20.31
N ASN A 61 -0.25 -28.06 20.35
CA ASN A 61 0.67 -28.26 21.49
C ASN A 61 1.80 -27.19 21.52
N GLY A 62 1.54 -25.97 21.05
CA GLY A 62 2.48 -24.84 21.16
C GLY A 62 2.32 -23.81 20.04
N THR A 63 2.57 -22.53 20.34
CA THR A 63 2.65 -21.46 19.35
C THR A 63 4.01 -21.49 18.65
N VAL A 64 4.04 -21.89 17.37
CA VAL A 64 5.21 -21.66 16.51
C VAL A 64 4.92 -20.39 15.71
N THR A 65 5.74 -19.35 15.90
CA THR A 65 5.71 -18.20 15.01
C THR A 65 6.24 -18.64 13.64
N ALA A 66 5.42 -18.52 12.59
CA ALA A 66 5.86 -18.77 11.22
C ALA A 66 6.03 -17.41 10.55
N SER A 67 7.26 -17.10 10.13
CA SER A 67 7.53 -15.95 9.28
C SER A 67 7.48 -16.42 7.82
N ASP A 68 6.93 -15.58 6.94
CA ASP A 68 6.73 -15.91 5.53
C ASP A 68 7.78 -15.23 4.67
N SER A 69 8.36 -15.96 3.71
CA SER A 69 9.36 -15.47 2.76
C SER A 69 8.85 -15.48 1.31
N GLY A 70 7.61 -15.90 1.06
CA GLY A 70 7.05 -16.01 -0.28
C GLY A 70 6.27 -14.76 -0.71
N LEU A 71 6.41 -14.40 -1.98
CA LEU A 71 5.54 -13.41 -2.62
C LEU A 71 4.20 -14.06 -2.99
N VAL A 72 3.10 -13.61 -2.38
CA VAL A 72 1.75 -14.12 -2.65
C VAL A 72 0.90 -13.10 -3.38
N LYS A 73 0.20 -13.57 -4.41
CA LYS A 73 -0.80 -12.81 -5.15
C LYS A 73 -2.20 -13.21 -4.71
N LEU A 74 -3.01 -12.23 -4.32
CA LEU A 74 -4.47 -12.33 -4.28
C LEU A 74 -5.04 -11.92 -5.63
N ASN A 75 -5.82 -12.80 -6.25
CA ASN A 75 -6.40 -12.55 -7.57
C ASN A 75 -7.63 -11.64 -7.49
N LEU A 76 -7.62 -10.55 -8.27
CA LEU A 76 -8.72 -9.60 -8.43
C LEU A 76 -9.31 -9.60 -9.86
N SER A 77 -8.93 -10.58 -10.70
CA SER A 77 -9.35 -10.66 -12.10
C SER A 77 -10.84 -10.97 -12.29
N SER A 78 -11.52 -11.47 -11.26
CA SER A 78 -12.96 -11.73 -11.23
C SER A 78 -13.53 -11.47 -9.84
N SER A 79 -14.84 -11.22 -9.77
CA SER A 79 -15.57 -11.11 -8.50
C SER A 79 -15.53 -12.44 -7.72
N TRP A 80 -15.55 -12.35 -6.39
CA TRP A 80 -15.55 -13.52 -5.50
C TRP A 80 -16.16 -13.20 -4.13
N ASP A 81 -16.50 -14.25 -3.37
CA ASP A 81 -17.01 -14.15 -2.00
C ASP A 81 -16.02 -14.78 -1.02
N VAL A 82 -15.71 -14.05 0.06
CA VAL A 82 -14.75 -14.46 1.10
C VAL A 82 -15.17 -15.76 1.80
N PHE A 83 -16.46 -15.90 2.12
CA PHE A 83 -16.98 -17.02 2.91
C PHE A 83 -17.10 -18.31 2.12
N THR A 84 -17.24 -18.22 0.80
CA THR A 84 -17.21 -19.39 -0.10
C THR A 84 -15.80 -19.80 -0.52
N GLY A 85 -14.76 -19.12 -0.01
CA GLY A 85 -13.37 -19.41 -0.37
C GLY A 85 -12.99 -18.97 -1.78
N GLY A 86 -13.70 -18.02 -2.37
CA GLY A 86 -13.45 -17.53 -3.73
C GLY A 86 -12.20 -16.66 -3.86
N ALA A 87 -11.65 -16.15 -2.76
CA ALA A 87 -10.40 -15.39 -2.73
C ALA A 87 -9.20 -16.31 -3.05
N GLN A 88 -8.78 -16.33 -4.31
CA GLN A 88 -7.68 -17.17 -4.76
C GLN A 88 -6.32 -16.55 -4.44
N LEU A 89 -5.53 -17.25 -3.63
CA LEU A 89 -4.16 -16.90 -3.28
C LEU A 89 -3.19 -17.86 -3.98
N THR A 90 -2.18 -17.30 -4.64
CA THR A 90 -1.14 -18.07 -5.34
C THR A 90 0.24 -17.53 -5.02
N TYR A 91 1.19 -18.42 -4.79
CA TYR A 91 2.60 -18.02 -4.75
C TYR A 91 3.08 -17.58 -6.13
N VAL A 92 3.79 -16.46 -6.17
CA VAL A 92 4.37 -15.86 -7.38
C VAL A 92 5.83 -16.25 -7.54
N ASP A 93 6.53 -16.46 -6.44
CA ASP A 93 7.90 -16.98 -6.44
C ASP A 93 7.96 -18.44 -6.00
N SER A 94 9.02 -19.12 -6.42
CA SER A 94 9.33 -20.49 -5.97
C SER A 94 10.05 -20.51 -4.60
N LEU A 95 10.24 -19.34 -3.98
CA LEU A 95 11.10 -19.12 -2.83
C LEU A 95 10.29 -19.23 -1.53
N HIS A 96 9.82 -20.45 -1.25
CA HIS A 96 9.26 -20.81 0.08
C HIS A 96 10.35 -21.19 1.08
N ASP A 97 11.61 -20.95 0.74
CA ASP A 97 12.75 -21.30 1.56
C ASP A 97 13.16 -20.09 2.41
N VAL A 98 12.83 -20.17 3.70
CA VAL A 98 13.18 -19.16 4.72
C VAL A 98 14.70 -18.93 4.87
N THR A 99 15.52 -19.77 4.25
CA THR A 99 16.99 -19.66 4.25
C THR A 99 17.54 -18.95 3.01
N LYS A 100 16.71 -18.71 1.99
CA LYS A 100 17.10 -18.00 0.77
C LYS A 100 16.69 -16.52 0.82
N PRO A 101 17.46 -15.63 0.18
CA PRO A 101 17.07 -14.23 0.03
C PRO A 101 15.75 -14.10 -0.76
N PRO A 102 14.93 -13.07 -0.46
CA PRO A 102 15.08 -12.06 0.59
C PRO A 102 14.82 -12.67 1.97
N PRO A 103 15.43 -12.11 3.03
CA PRO A 103 15.20 -12.60 4.38
C PRO A 103 13.75 -12.32 4.83
N LEU A 104 13.36 -12.92 5.95
CA LEU A 104 12.05 -12.73 6.59
C LEU A 104 11.82 -11.27 6.99
N LEU A 105 11.30 -10.47 6.06
CA LEU A 105 11.09 -9.03 6.20
C LEU A 105 9.82 -8.73 6.99
N ILE A 106 9.90 -7.78 7.93
CA ILE A 106 8.76 -7.20 8.63
C ILE A 106 8.94 -5.69 8.74
N GLY A 107 7.86 -4.94 8.59
CA GLY A 107 7.88 -3.48 8.61
C GLY A 107 8.69 -2.86 7.45
N GLY A 108 8.87 -3.61 6.37
CA GLY A 108 9.41 -3.11 5.10
C GLY A 108 8.31 -2.52 4.22
N SER A 109 8.66 -2.26 2.96
CA SER A 109 7.74 -1.86 1.91
C SER A 109 7.89 -2.74 0.67
N ILE A 110 6.87 -2.74 -0.17
CA ILE A 110 6.90 -3.35 -1.49
C ILE A 110 6.36 -2.37 -2.51
N PHE A 111 7.08 -2.24 -3.61
CA PHE A 111 6.77 -1.40 -4.77
C PHE A 111 6.79 -2.26 -6.03
N HIS A 112 6.29 -1.72 -7.13
CA HIS A 112 6.35 -2.39 -8.41
C HIS A 112 6.72 -1.44 -9.55
N ASP A 113 7.26 -2.00 -10.63
CA ASP A 113 7.47 -1.28 -11.87
C ASP A 113 6.17 -0.74 -12.49
N SER A 114 6.30 0.35 -13.25
CA SER A 114 5.23 0.90 -14.07
C SER A 114 4.91 0.00 -15.28
N ASP A 115 5.88 -0.80 -15.70
CA ASP A 115 5.85 -1.58 -16.92
C ASP A 115 5.30 -2.98 -16.64
N ASP A 116 4.72 -3.65 -17.63
CA ASP A 116 4.20 -5.02 -17.46
C ASP A 116 5.29 -6.07 -17.18
N ASN A 117 6.57 -5.69 -17.14
CA ASN A 117 7.75 -6.57 -16.99
C ASN A 117 7.74 -7.37 -15.68
N GLY A 118 7.04 -6.91 -14.66
CA GLY A 118 6.75 -7.73 -13.50
C GLY A 118 7.78 -7.64 -12.41
N GLU A 119 8.41 -6.48 -12.28
CA GLU A 119 9.42 -6.26 -11.27
C GLU A 119 8.81 -5.75 -9.96
N PHE A 120 9.22 -6.36 -8.85
CA PHE A 120 8.87 -5.89 -7.51
C PHE A 120 10.11 -5.44 -6.78
N ILE A 121 10.01 -4.34 -6.04
CA ILE A 121 11.10 -3.80 -5.23
C ILE A 121 10.69 -3.84 -3.77
N LEU A 122 11.43 -4.58 -2.95
CA LEU A 122 11.33 -4.50 -1.49
C LEU A 122 12.33 -3.47 -0.99
N TYR A 123 11.90 -2.62 -0.06
CA TYR A 123 12.79 -1.66 0.60
C TYR A 123 12.58 -1.63 2.12
N GLY A 124 13.67 -1.42 2.84
CA GLY A 124 13.64 -1.28 4.30
C GLY A 124 13.28 -2.58 5.02
N GLY A 125 12.77 -2.44 6.24
CA GLY A 125 12.34 -3.55 7.08
C GLY A 125 13.45 -4.16 7.93
N GLY A 126 13.04 -5.09 8.80
CA GLY A 126 13.95 -5.86 9.64
C GLY A 126 13.60 -7.34 9.62
N THR A 127 14.36 -8.14 10.36
CA THR A 127 14.05 -9.56 10.56
C THR A 127 12.91 -9.73 11.55
N ALA A 128 11.92 -10.54 11.18
CA ALA A 128 10.91 -11.01 12.12
C ALA A 128 11.55 -11.99 13.10
N ASN A 129 11.97 -11.52 14.28
CA ASN A 129 12.67 -12.36 15.24
C ASN A 129 11.73 -13.46 15.78
N MET A 130 12.15 -14.73 15.62
CA MET A 130 11.37 -15.91 15.98
C MET A 130 11.53 -16.33 17.45
N SER A 131 12.40 -15.68 18.23
CA SER A 131 12.62 -16.07 19.63
C SER A 131 11.57 -15.48 20.57
N ASN A 132 11.12 -16.31 21.51
CA ASN A 132 10.25 -15.97 22.65
C ASN A 132 11.00 -15.24 23.80
N THR A 133 12.31 -15.02 23.65
CA THR A 133 13.18 -14.42 24.67
C THR A 133 13.65 -13.00 24.35
N SER A 134 13.41 -12.52 23.12
CA SER A 134 13.79 -11.18 22.69
C SER A 134 12.74 -10.15 23.09
N THR A 135 13.14 -9.14 23.86
CA THR A 135 12.32 -7.96 24.18
C THR A 135 12.09 -7.05 22.97
N SER A 136 12.76 -7.27 21.84
CA SER A 136 12.55 -6.55 20.58
C SER A 136 12.10 -7.51 19.47
N PRO A 137 10.90 -7.32 18.88
CA PRO A 137 10.37 -8.25 17.87
C PRO A 137 11.01 -8.07 16.48
N MET A 138 11.82 -7.03 16.24
CA MET A 138 12.37 -6.70 14.92
C MET A 138 13.79 -6.10 15.00
N SER A 139 14.78 -6.72 14.35
CA SER A 139 16.12 -6.11 14.16
C SER A 139 16.34 -5.69 12.71
N SER A 140 16.84 -4.47 12.48
CA SER A 140 17.09 -3.92 11.14
C SER A 140 18.18 -4.71 10.41
N PHE A 141 18.03 -4.84 9.09
CA PHE A 141 19.05 -5.43 8.24
C PHE A 141 20.23 -4.46 8.03
N PRO A 142 21.46 -4.97 7.78
CA PRO A 142 22.55 -4.13 7.33
C PRO A 142 22.20 -3.43 6.01
N VAL A 143 22.80 -2.27 5.73
CA VAL A 143 22.43 -1.42 4.59
C VAL A 143 22.49 -2.13 3.22
N ASN A 144 23.36 -3.13 3.06
CA ASN A 144 23.49 -3.92 1.83
C ASN A 144 22.34 -4.92 1.58
N GLN A 145 21.38 -5.00 2.50
CA GLN A 145 20.17 -5.81 2.40
C GLN A 145 18.90 -4.94 2.49
N THR A 146 19.05 -3.63 2.30
CA THR A 146 17.94 -2.66 2.36
C THR A 146 17.04 -2.74 1.14
N MET A 147 17.50 -3.31 0.03
CA MET A 147 16.73 -3.35 -1.21
C MET A 147 16.87 -4.70 -1.93
N TRP A 148 15.74 -5.24 -2.36
CA TRP A 148 15.65 -6.47 -3.14
C TRP A 148 14.75 -6.25 -4.33
N SER A 149 15.13 -6.81 -5.47
CA SER A 149 14.36 -6.71 -6.70
C SER A 149 14.01 -8.11 -7.18
N PHE A 150 12.73 -8.35 -7.46
CA PHE A 150 12.23 -9.58 -8.04
C PHE A 150 11.90 -9.33 -9.50
N SER A 151 12.25 -10.26 -10.38
CA SER A 151 11.75 -10.27 -11.76
C SER A 151 10.86 -11.49 -11.95
N MET A 152 9.63 -11.29 -12.44
CA MET A 152 8.71 -12.40 -12.74
C MET A 152 9.30 -13.35 -13.80
N ASP A 153 10.03 -12.83 -14.79
CA ASP A 153 10.64 -13.64 -15.86
C ASP A 153 11.65 -14.66 -15.32
N ASN A 154 12.48 -14.23 -14.37
CA ASN A 154 13.50 -15.09 -13.76
C ASN A 154 13.03 -15.79 -12.48
N SER A 155 11.81 -15.48 -12.02
CA SER A 155 11.18 -16.03 -10.80
C SER A 155 12.12 -16.07 -9.59
N SER A 156 12.97 -15.04 -9.44
CA SER A 156 14.01 -14.99 -8.43
C SER A 156 14.28 -13.56 -7.95
N TRP A 157 14.69 -13.47 -6.68
CA TRP A 157 15.09 -12.23 -6.04
C TRP A 157 16.59 -11.98 -6.22
N VAL A 158 16.95 -10.74 -6.53
CA VAL A 158 18.32 -10.24 -6.56
C VAL A 158 18.47 -9.10 -5.56
N THR A 159 19.66 -8.93 -5.00
CA THR A 159 19.97 -7.74 -4.20
C THR A 159 19.94 -6.52 -5.13
N GLY A 160 19.18 -5.49 -4.76
CA GLY A 160 19.17 -4.22 -5.50
C GLY A 160 20.53 -3.51 -5.43
N PRO A 161 20.77 -2.51 -6.29
CA PRO A 161 22.00 -1.73 -6.29
C PRO A 161 22.33 -1.22 -4.89
N THR A 162 23.49 -1.64 -4.39
CA THR A 162 24.03 -1.20 -3.11
C THR A 162 24.75 0.12 -3.31
N GLU A 163 24.03 1.19 -3.63
CA GLU A 163 24.62 2.50 -3.40
C GLU A 163 24.75 2.62 -1.88
N GLN A 164 26.00 2.60 -1.38
CA GLN A 164 26.29 2.95 0.01
C GLN A 164 25.70 4.34 0.24
N GLN A 165 24.49 4.40 0.77
CA GLN A 165 23.92 5.65 1.23
C GLN A 165 24.80 6.09 2.40
N LYS A 166 25.71 7.01 2.10
CA LYS A 166 26.74 7.50 3.02
C LYS A 166 26.09 7.83 4.37
N GLY A 167 26.48 7.12 5.43
CA GLY A 167 25.94 7.33 6.78
C GLY A 167 24.78 6.42 7.21
N LEU A 168 24.38 5.41 6.42
CA LEU A 168 23.47 4.35 6.86
C LEU A 168 24.22 3.03 7.06
N GLU A 169 24.20 2.53 8.30
CA GLU A 169 24.69 1.19 8.63
C GLU A 169 23.56 0.14 8.54
N PHE A 170 22.31 0.57 8.70
CA PHE A 170 21.14 -0.32 8.82
C PHE A 170 19.90 0.27 8.13
N ALA A 171 19.04 -0.63 7.64
CA ALA A 171 17.78 -0.30 6.98
C ALA A 171 16.74 0.27 7.96
N PRO A 172 15.97 1.32 7.57
CA PRO A 172 14.82 1.75 8.34
C PRO A 172 13.71 0.69 8.26
N LYS A 173 13.00 0.48 9.37
CA LYS A 173 11.83 -0.39 9.49
C LYS A 173 10.64 0.40 10.02
N HIS A 174 9.44 -0.10 9.79
CA HIS A 174 8.21 0.39 10.40
C HIS A 174 7.89 1.87 10.10
N GLY A 175 8.40 2.38 8.97
CA GLY A 175 7.97 3.64 8.39
C GLY A 175 6.71 3.49 7.55
N ALA A 176 6.24 4.60 6.95
CA ALA A 176 5.18 4.57 5.95
C ALA A 176 5.76 4.50 4.55
N TYR A 177 5.01 3.93 3.60
CA TYR A 177 5.42 3.90 2.21
C TYR A 177 4.25 4.16 1.27
N VAL A 178 4.55 4.74 0.10
CA VAL A 178 3.59 4.94 -0.99
C VAL A 178 4.32 5.03 -2.32
N GLN A 179 3.62 4.75 -3.42
CA GLN A 179 4.13 4.81 -4.78
C GLN A 179 3.34 5.84 -5.60
N SER A 180 4.04 6.52 -6.50
CA SER A 180 3.52 7.44 -7.51
C SER A 180 3.77 6.82 -8.89
N ASP A 181 2.75 6.14 -9.43
CA ASP A 181 2.86 5.40 -10.68
C ASP A 181 3.23 6.31 -11.88
N GLU A 182 2.64 7.49 -11.95
CA GLU A 182 2.83 8.45 -13.06
C GLU A 182 4.25 9.04 -13.17
N HIS A 183 4.99 9.02 -12.05
CA HIS A 183 6.36 9.53 -12.00
C HIS A 183 7.39 8.41 -11.84
N GLY A 184 6.96 7.16 -11.69
CA GLY A 184 7.87 6.04 -11.41
C GLY A 184 8.67 6.25 -10.11
N LEU A 185 8.07 6.91 -9.13
CA LEU A 185 8.70 7.21 -7.83
C LEU A 185 8.02 6.44 -6.70
N ALA A 186 8.81 6.02 -5.72
CA ALA A 186 8.34 5.47 -4.47
C ALA A 186 8.94 6.26 -3.29
N PHE A 187 8.20 6.31 -2.20
CA PHE A 187 8.57 7.07 -1.01
C PHE A 187 8.51 6.16 0.21
N TYR A 188 9.57 6.14 1.01
CA TYR A 188 9.61 5.49 2.33
C TYR A 188 9.91 6.54 3.39
N PHE A 189 8.93 6.82 4.25
CA PHE A 189 8.98 7.89 5.23
C PHE A 189 9.32 7.37 6.63
N ASN A 190 10.40 7.91 7.21
CA ASN A 190 10.82 7.71 8.59
C ASN A 190 11.03 6.24 8.98
N GLY A 191 10.46 5.80 10.10
CA GLY A 191 10.74 4.49 10.71
C GLY A 191 11.87 4.51 11.74
N LEU A 192 12.23 3.31 12.17
CA LEU A 192 13.23 3.01 13.19
C LEU A 192 14.42 2.29 12.57
N ILE A 193 15.59 2.48 13.17
CA ILE A 193 16.81 1.78 12.85
C ILE A 193 17.27 1.07 14.12
N GLN A 194 17.32 -0.27 14.09
CA GLN A 194 17.80 -1.08 15.21
C GLN A 194 19.26 -1.50 14.98
N ASN A 195 20.17 -1.05 15.84
CA ASN A 195 21.55 -1.52 15.91
C ASN A 195 21.77 -2.29 17.23
N ALA A 196 21.77 -3.62 17.16
CA ALA A 196 21.80 -4.50 18.33
C ALA A 196 20.69 -4.18 19.34
N THR A 197 21.01 -3.70 20.54
CA THR A 197 20.04 -3.32 21.59
C THR A 197 19.59 -1.87 21.51
N LYS A 198 20.18 -1.06 20.63
CA LYS A 198 19.84 0.37 20.49
C LYS A 198 18.90 0.57 19.31
N GLU A 199 17.89 1.38 19.54
CA GLU A 199 16.97 1.84 18.51
C GLU A 199 17.19 3.35 18.27
N HIS A 200 17.09 3.74 17.01
CA HIS A 200 17.39 5.08 16.53
C HIS A 200 16.27 5.53 15.57
N PRO A 201 15.73 6.74 15.72
CA PRO A 201 14.78 7.26 14.75
C PRO A 201 15.45 7.52 13.39
N SER A 202 14.77 7.13 12.30
CA SER A 202 15.20 7.49 10.95
C SER A 202 14.58 8.85 10.57
N LEU A 203 15.34 9.93 10.75
CA LEU A 203 14.89 11.32 10.49
C LEU A 203 14.97 11.72 9.00
N ALA A 204 14.56 10.82 8.11
CA ALA A 204 14.61 11.04 6.68
C ALA A 204 13.46 10.33 5.96
N MET A 205 13.15 10.82 4.76
CA MET A 205 12.39 10.09 3.77
C MET A 205 13.34 9.62 2.67
N THR A 206 13.20 8.38 2.23
CA THR A 206 13.90 7.86 1.06
C THR A 206 12.97 7.96 -0.15
N VAL A 207 13.40 8.71 -1.16
CA VAL A 207 12.82 8.75 -2.50
C VAL A 207 13.52 7.70 -3.34
N ILE A 208 12.75 6.84 -4.00
CA ILE A 208 13.23 5.72 -4.79
C ILE A 208 12.73 5.94 -6.21
N ASP A 209 13.65 6.02 -7.17
CA ASP A 209 13.34 5.94 -8.59
C ASP A 209 13.17 4.46 -8.94
N ILE A 210 11.95 4.06 -9.30
CA ILE A 210 11.58 2.65 -9.47
C ILE A 210 12.31 2.02 -10.65
N GLN A 211 12.42 2.76 -11.76
CA GLN A 211 13.03 2.25 -13.00
C GLN A 211 14.54 2.06 -12.85
N THR A 212 15.22 3.05 -12.28
CA THR A 212 16.68 3.01 -12.11
C THR A 212 17.11 2.36 -10.79
N GLN A 213 16.17 2.11 -9.89
CA GLN A 213 16.38 1.65 -8.52
C GLN A 213 17.35 2.54 -7.73
N ARG A 214 17.50 3.80 -8.12
CA ARG A 214 18.31 4.78 -7.39
C ARG A 214 17.54 5.32 -6.22
N THR A 215 18.26 5.58 -5.14
CA THR A 215 17.66 6.06 -3.89
C THR A 215 18.28 7.38 -3.48
N ARG A 216 17.44 8.32 -3.04
CA ARG A 216 17.85 9.63 -2.53
C ARG A 216 17.19 9.87 -1.18
N ARG A 217 17.98 10.23 -0.18
CA ARG A 217 17.45 10.62 1.13
C ARG A 217 17.20 12.12 1.16
N VAL A 218 16.06 12.49 1.75
CA VAL A 218 15.70 13.87 2.06
C VAL A 218 15.42 14.01 3.53
N SER A 219 15.84 15.14 4.10
CA SER A 219 15.59 15.47 5.50
C SER A 219 14.10 15.62 5.79
N THR A 220 13.65 15.14 6.95
CA THR A 220 12.28 15.41 7.44
C THR A 220 12.25 16.43 8.58
N ALA A 221 13.32 17.21 8.73
CA ALA A 221 13.45 18.24 9.76
C ALA A 221 12.37 19.35 9.70
N ALA A 222 11.72 19.52 8.55
CA ALA A 222 10.58 20.43 8.38
C ALA A 222 9.34 19.99 9.20
N ILE A 223 9.22 18.70 9.51
CA ILE A 223 8.17 18.15 10.39
C ILE A 223 8.69 18.08 11.82
N SER A 224 9.85 17.44 12.01
CA SER A 224 10.55 17.38 13.29
C SER A 224 12.03 17.10 13.06
N SER A 225 12.89 17.87 13.73
CA SER A 225 14.35 17.70 13.65
C SER A 225 14.90 16.64 14.62
N THR A 226 14.06 16.15 15.54
CA THR A 226 14.47 15.23 16.61
C THR A 226 13.64 13.96 16.67
N GLU A 227 12.48 13.92 16.00
CA GLU A 227 11.52 12.83 16.11
C GLU A 227 11.20 12.20 14.76
N ALA A 228 11.12 10.87 14.73
CA ALA A 228 10.61 10.11 13.60
C ALA A 228 9.19 9.61 13.84
N ARG A 229 8.41 9.42 12.77
CA ARG A 229 7.10 8.76 12.86
C ARG A 229 7.18 7.27 12.57
N ILE A 230 6.59 6.46 13.43
CA ILE A 230 6.58 4.99 13.36
C ILE A 230 5.14 4.50 13.18
N GLY A 231 4.94 3.59 12.22
CA GLY A 231 3.61 3.16 11.78
C GLY A 231 2.65 4.30 11.39
N PRO A 232 3.10 5.42 10.74
CA PRO A 232 2.17 6.39 10.19
C PRO A 232 1.53 5.82 8.90
N ALA A 233 0.57 6.56 8.33
CA ALA A 233 0.14 6.36 6.95
C ALA A 233 0.65 7.49 6.07
N LEU A 234 1.03 7.16 4.84
CA LEU A 234 1.41 8.11 3.80
C LEU A 234 0.56 7.82 2.56
N GLN A 235 -0.04 8.86 1.98
CA GLN A 235 -0.87 8.75 0.79
C GLN A 235 -0.35 9.69 -0.30
N TYR A 236 -0.43 9.26 -1.55
CA TYR A 236 -0.07 10.08 -2.72
C TYR A 236 -1.34 10.52 -3.43
N ILE A 237 -1.40 11.80 -3.82
CA ILE A 237 -2.50 12.38 -4.57
C ILE A 237 -1.91 13.13 -5.79
N PRO A 238 -2.14 12.65 -7.02
CA PRO A 238 -1.56 13.23 -8.25
C PRO A 238 -1.89 14.71 -8.49
N GLU A 239 -3.11 15.12 -8.17
CA GLU A 239 -3.65 16.43 -8.54
C GLU A 239 -3.28 17.53 -7.53
N LEU A 240 -2.44 17.23 -6.53
CA LEU A 240 -1.92 18.23 -5.61
C LEU A 240 -0.61 18.83 -6.13
N GLY A 241 -0.62 20.10 -6.50
CA GLY A 241 0.53 20.74 -7.14
C GLY A 241 0.86 20.14 -8.52
N ASP A 242 2.05 20.41 -9.04
CA ASP A 242 2.40 20.09 -10.43
C ASP A 242 2.88 18.63 -10.62
N LYS A 243 3.33 17.96 -9.55
CA LYS A 243 3.83 16.56 -9.57
C LYS A 243 3.19 15.66 -8.50
N GLY A 244 2.02 16.07 -8.01
CA GLY A 244 1.34 15.43 -6.90
C GLY A 244 1.88 15.81 -5.52
N GLY A 245 1.18 15.32 -4.50
CA GLY A 245 1.46 15.61 -3.09
C GLY A 245 1.42 14.37 -2.22
N LEU A 246 2.19 14.37 -1.13
CA LEU A 246 2.14 13.33 -0.11
C LEU A 246 1.40 13.82 1.13
N VAL A 247 0.44 13.05 1.62
CA VAL A 247 -0.32 13.34 2.84
C VAL A 247 0.10 12.37 3.94
N LEU A 248 0.70 12.90 5.01
CA LEU A 248 1.20 12.14 6.16
C LEU A 248 0.23 12.22 7.34
N ILE A 249 -0.16 11.07 7.87
CA ILE A 249 -1.21 10.92 8.88
C ILE A 249 -0.72 10.04 10.03
N GLY A 250 -0.97 10.47 11.27
CA GLY A 250 -0.77 9.67 12.48
C GLY A 250 0.65 9.13 12.68
N GLY A 251 0.74 8.00 13.42
CA GLY A 251 1.99 7.34 13.81
C GLY A 251 2.42 7.67 15.24
N ASP A 252 3.35 6.88 15.77
CA ASP A 252 4.06 7.15 17.02
C ASP A 252 5.27 8.06 16.76
N THR A 253 5.50 9.06 17.60
CA THR A 253 6.65 9.95 17.53
C THR A 253 7.79 9.42 18.39
N ARG A 254 8.93 9.11 17.77
CA ARG A 254 10.10 8.54 18.43
C ARG A 254 11.32 9.43 18.35
N GLN A 255 11.94 9.64 19.51
CA GLN A 255 13.19 10.38 19.65
C GLN A 255 14.32 9.43 20.07
N TYR A 256 15.56 9.83 19.81
CA TYR A 256 16.71 9.07 20.26
C TYR A 256 16.74 8.95 21.80
N GLY A 257 16.87 7.72 22.31
CA GLY A 257 16.95 7.46 23.76
C GLY A 257 15.59 7.40 24.48
N ASN A 258 14.48 7.67 23.79
CA ASN A 258 13.12 7.56 24.33
C ASN A 258 12.45 6.27 23.89
N GLU A 259 13.11 5.15 24.18
CA GLU A 259 12.54 3.83 23.97
C GLU A 259 11.39 3.58 24.97
N PRO A 260 10.21 3.10 24.51
CA PRO A 260 9.05 2.85 25.30
C PRO A 260 9.37 1.86 26.39
N ASN A 261 9.02 2.24 27.61
CA ASN A 261 9.20 1.41 28.79
C ASN A 261 8.13 1.79 29.82
N ALA A 262 8.18 1.18 31.00
CA ALA A 262 7.18 1.45 32.04
C ALA A 262 7.10 2.93 32.45
N SER A 263 8.14 3.73 32.21
CA SER A 263 8.24 5.15 32.58
C SER A 263 7.99 6.10 31.40
N ASN A 264 8.14 5.65 30.15
CA ASN A 264 7.93 6.45 28.93
C ASN A 264 6.96 5.69 28.01
N VAL A 265 5.74 6.20 27.87
CA VAL A 265 4.72 5.63 26.99
C VAL A 265 4.84 6.27 25.60
N ASP A 266 4.55 5.50 24.54
CA ASP A 266 4.52 5.99 23.15
C ASP A 266 3.71 7.29 23.05
N THR A 267 4.20 8.24 22.25
CA THR A 267 3.55 9.53 22.04
C THR A 267 2.97 9.54 20.63
N MET A 268 1.64 9.53 20.52
CA MET A 268 1.00 9.48 19.21
C MET A 268 0.98 10.87 18.56
N ALA A 269 1.35 10.95 17.29
CA ALA A 269 1.16 12.14 16.47
C ALA A 269 -0.35 12.43 16.36
N PRO A 270 -0.79 13.69 16.59
CA PRO A 270 -2.20 13.99 16.59
C PRO A 270 -2.77 13.99 15.18
N LEU A 271 -4.08 13.71 15.08
CA LEU A 271 -4.83 13.71 13.80
C LEU A 271 -5.54 15.06 13.55
N ASP A 272 -5.36 16.01 14.46
CA ASP A 272 -5.80 17.40 14.31
C ASP A 272 -4.85 18.25 13.45
N LEU A 273 -3.70 17.69 13.04
CA LEU A 273 -2.70 18.36 12.22
C LEU A 273 -2.14 17.41 11.15
N ILE A 274 -2.41 17.72 9.89
CA ILE A 274 -1.98 16.91 8.74
C ILE A 274 -0.82 17.59 8.02
N HIS A 275 0.16 16.80 7.60
CA HIS A 275 1.32 17.30 6.87
C HIS A 275 1.19 16.93 5.40
N VAL A 276 1.42 17.90 4.51
CA VAL A 276 1.35 17.74 3.06
C VAL A 276 2.69 18.13 2.44
N LEU A 277 3.33 17.23 1.71
CA LEU A 277 4.52 17.52 0.93
C LEU A 277 4.14 17.86 -0.52
N ASP A 278 4.72 18.92 -1.07
CA ASP A 278 4.77 19.15 -2.51
C ASP A 278 5.85 18.27 -3.14
N VAL A 279 5.47 17.26 -3.92
CA VAL A 279 6.44 16.35 -4.57
C VAL A 279 7.30 17.10 -5.59
N GLY A 280 6.78 18.13 -6.26
CA GLY A 280 7.54 18.92 -7.23
C GLY A 280 8.73 19.64 -6.59
N SER A 281 8.55 20.10 -5.34
CA SER A 281 9.61 20.78 -4.58
C SER A 281 10.82 19.89 -4.23
N LEU A 282 10.70 18.57 -4.37
CA LEU A 282 11.80 17.63 -4.15
C LEU A 282 12.94 17.76 -5.18
N ASP A 283 12.68 18.37 -6.34
CA ASP A 283 13.70 18.63 -7.37
C ASP A 283 14.76 19.65 -6.89
N ALA A 284 14.39 20.53 -5.96
CA ALA A 284 15.20 21.65 -5.50
C ALA A 284 15.79 21.45 -4.08
N GLY A 285 15.60 20.28 -3.46
CA GLY A 285 16.15 20.01 -2.12
C GLY A 285 15.43 18.90 -1.36
N ASP A 286 15.15 19.16 -0.08
CA ASP A 286 14.50 18.22 0.84
C ASP A 286 12.96 18.18 0.72
N GLY A 287 12.39 19.03 -0.14
CA GLY A 287 10.96 19.21 -0.29
C GLY A 287 10.36 20.22 0.69
N ILE A 288 9.22 20.79 0.32
CA ILE A 288 8.44 21.75 1.09
C ILE A 288 7.27 20.99 1.72
N TRP A 289 7.28 20.94 3.05
CA TRP A 289 6.18 20.41 3.86
C TRP A 289 5.31 21.54 4.39
N TYR A 290 4.00 21.37 4.26
CA TYR A 290 2.99 22.23 4.83
C TYR A 290 2.28 21.50 5.97
N SER A 291 1.83 22.25 6.97
CA SER A 291 0.98 21.72 8.06
C SER A 291 -0.38 22.40 7.99
N GLN A 292 -1.44 21.62 8.15
CA GLN A 292 -2.81 22.10 8.10
C GLN A 292 -3.63 21.50 9.24
N PRO A 293 -4.22 22.34 10.11
CA PRO A 293 -5.20 21.89 11.09
C PRO A 293 -6.40 21.24 10.42
N THR A 294 -6.95 20.20 11.05
CA THR A 294 -8.19 19.55 10.62
C THR A 294 -9.39 20.04 11.40
N ASN A 295 -10.56 19.83 10.82
CA ASN A 295 -11.84 20.27 11.34
C ASN A 295 -12.77 19.07 11.58
N GLY A 296 -13.89 19.33 12.27
CA GLY A 296 -14.84 18.29 12.66
C GLY A 296 -14.41 17.51 13.89
N ARG A 297 -14.96 16.29 14.02
CA ARG A 297 -14.57 15.39 15.10
C ARG A 297 -13.28 14.69 14.71
N VAL A 298 -12.20 14.96 15.43
CA VAL A 298 -10.90 14.36 15.15
C VAL A 298 -10.85 12.93 15.71
N PRO A 299 -10.42 11.92 14.93
CA PRO A 299 -10.19 10.57 15.45
C PRO A 299 -9.08 10.55 16.50
N ASP A 300 -9.19 9.64 17.47
CA ASP A 300 -8.11 9.43 18.45
C ASP A 300 -6.79 9.11 17.73
N PRO A 301 -5.66 9.70 18.18
CA PRO A 301 -4.34 9.44 17.64
C PRO A 301 -3.99 7.94 17.64
N ARG A 302 -3.42 7.46 16.53
CA ARG A 302 -3.15 6.04 16.30
C ARG A 302 -1.97 5.81 15.36
N MET A 303 -1.33 4.64 15.50
CA MET A 303 -0.34 4.06 14.59
C MET A 303 -0.83 2.71 14.07
N ASP A 304 -0.13 2.12 13.10
CA ASP A 304 -0.43 0.78 12.55
C ASP A 304 -1.86 0.63 12.01
N PHE A 305 -2.47 1.75 11.65
CA PHE A 305 -3.74 1.81 10.93
C PHE A 305 -3.48 1.72 9.43
N CYS A 306 -4.52 1.49 8.67
CA CYS A 306 -4.41 1.49 7.21
C CYS A 306 -5.20 2.65 6.60
N ALA A 307 -4.68 3.20 5.50
CA ALA A 307 -5.29 4.29 4.77
C ALA A 307 -5.35 4.00 3.26
N ILE A 308 -6.47 4.38 2.63
CA ILE A 308 -6.62 4.45 1.17
C ILE A 308 -7.17 5.81 0.78
N THR A 309 -6.92 6.22 -0.45
CA THR A 309 -7.41 7.48 -1.01
C THR A 309 -8.28 7.21 -2.23
N ILE A 310 -9.39 7.94 -2.36
CA ILE A 310 -10.29 7.87 -3.51
C ILE A 310 -10.76 9.28 -3.90
N PRO A 311 -10.75 9.64 -5.21
CA PRO A 311 -11.30 10.92 -5.66
C PRO A 311 -12.84 10.93 -5.60
N SER A 312 -13.40 12.13 -5.43
CA SER A 312 -14.80 12.39 -5.78
C SER A 312 -15.05 12.09 -7.27
N PRO A 313 -16.26 11.70 -7.68
CA PRO A 313 -16.56 11.41 -9.09
C PRO A 313 -16.28 12.54 -10.07
N ASP A 314 -16.35 13.79 -9.63
CA ASP A 314 -16.01 14.99 -10.41
C ASP A 314 -14.56 15.46 -10.24
N GLN A 315 -13.73 14.70 -9.51
CA GLN A 315 -12.33 14.99 -9.17
C GLN A 315 -12.12 16.35 -8.48
N SER A 316 -13.16 16.92 -7.88
CA SER A 316 -13.07 18.20 -7.15
C SER A 316 -12.49 18.07 -5.74
N GLY A 317 -12.37 16.85 -5.23
CA GLY A 317 -11.89 16.56 -3.90
C GLY A 317 -11.46 15.10 -3.75
N TYR A 318 -10.74 14.83 -2.67
CA TYR A 318 -10.19 13.53 -2.33
C TYR A 318 -10.67 13.10 -0.94
N HIS A 319 -10.90 11.80 -0.77
CA HIS A 319 -11.32 11.22 0.50
C HIS A 319 -10.32 10.16 0.93
N ILE A 320 -9.64 10.42 2.05
CA ILE A 320 -8.72 9.46 2.65
C ILE A 320 -9.49 8.69 3.73
N TYR A 321 -9.70 7.41 3.51
CA TYR A 321 -10.32 6.52 4.48
C TYR A 321 -9.23 5.92 5.36
N ILE A 322 -9.38 6.01 6.68
CA ILE A 322 -8.54 5.29 7.64
C ILE A 322 -9.38 4.25 8.41
N VAL A 323 -8.78 3.10 8.65
CA VAL A 323 -9.37 2.00 9.41
C VAL A 323 -8.31 1.32 10.27
N ALA A 324 -8.74 0.66 11.34
CA ALA A 324 -7.86 -0.09 12.24
C ALA A 324 -6.85 0.82 12.98
N GLY A 325 -5.82 0.20 13.55
CA GLY A 325 -4.71 0.85 14.23
C GLY A 325 -4.76 0.68 15.74
N ARG A 326 -3.77 1.24 16.42
CA ARG A 326 -3.66 1.20 17.87
C ARG A 326 -3.02 2.45 18.44
N SER A 327 -3.26 2.62 19.72
CA SER A 327 -2.56 3.50 20.64
C SER A 327 -2.09 2.64 21.84
N PRO A 328 -1.29 3.20 22.76
CA PRO A 328 -0.98 2.51 24.01
C PRO A 328 -2.21 2.11 24.84
N ALA A 329 -3.32 2.84 24.69
CA ALA A 329 -4.54 2.61 25.46
C ALA A 329 -5.47 1.56 24.84
N ARG A 330 -5.58 1.50 23.50
CA ARG A 330 -6.51 0.60 22.79
C ARG A 330 -6.13 0.37 21.34
N ALA A 331 -6.64 -0.72 20.77
CA ALA A 331 -6.77 -0.90 19.33
C ALA A 331 -8.12 -0.33 18.82
N PHE A 332 -8.17 -0.02 17.54
CA PHE A 332 -9.29 0.67 16.89
C PHE A 332 -9.86 -0.15 15.72
N ASP A 333 -11.09 0.19 15.33
CA ASP A 333 -11.88 -0.45 14.26
C ASP A 333 -12.93 0.49 13.65
N GLU A 334 -12.99 1.73 14.11
CA GLU A 334 -13.82 2.74 13.47
C GLU A 334 -13.26 3.04 12.07
N VAL A 335 -14.14 3.41 11.14
CA VAL A 335 -13.72 3.95 9.83
C VAL A 335 -13.96 5.44 9.83
N TRP A 336 -12.92 6.19 9.46
CA TRP A 336 -12.93 7.64 9.38
C TRP A 336 -12.57 8.08 7.96
N VAL A 337 -13.11 9.22 7.55
CA VAL A 337 -12.81 9.86 6.27
C VAL A 337 -12.26 11.26 6.53
N LEU A 338 -11.07 11.54 6.00
CA LEU A 338 -10.55 12.89 5.84
C LEU A 338 -10.87 13.39 4.43
N SER A 339 -11.71 14.41 4.32
CA SER A 339 -12.03 15.04 3.04
C SER A 339 -11.10 16.21 2.76
N LEU A 340 -10.53 16.22 1.55
CA LEU A 340 -9.64 17.27 1.04
C LEU A 340 -10.32 17.95 -0.17
N PRO A 341 -10.21 19.27 -0.34
CA PRO A 341 -9.34 20.23 0.38
C PRO A 341 -9.85 20.74 1.75
N GLN A 342 -10.94 20.21 2.30
CA GLN A 342 -11.59 20.77 3.50
C GLN A 342 -10.86 20.44 4.81
N PHE A 343 -9.97 19.44 4.79
CA PHE A 343 -9.35 18.84 5.98
C PHE A 343 -10.38 18.49 7.05
N GLN A 344 -11.54 17.98 6.62
CA GLN A 344 -12.68 17.67 7.47
C GLN A 344 -12.71 16.17 7.79
N TRP A 345 -12.64 15.84 9.08
CA TRP A 345 -12.84 14.46 9.54
C TRP A 345 -14.32 14.12 9.70
N THR A 346 -14.69 12.91 9.27
CA THR A 346 -16.03 12.34 9.45
C THR A 346 -15.92 10.88 9.87
N GLN A 347 -16.53 10.51 10.99
CA GLN A 347 -16.69 9.10 11.35
C GLN A 347 -17.81 8.50 10.51
N VAL A 348 -17.49 7.47 9.73
CA VAL A 348 -18.46 6.84 8.81
C VAL A 348 -18.88 5.45 9.27
N TYR A 349 -18.14 4.85 10.20
CA TYR A 349 -18.45 3.57 10.80
C TYR A 349 -17.96 3.50 12.24
N ASN A 350 -18.72 2.84 13.10
CA ASN A 350 -18.30 2.49 14.46
C ASN A 350 -18.05 0.98 14.53
N GLY A 351 -16.86 0.58 14.98
CA GLY A 351 -16.46 -0.82 15.00
C GLY A 351 -16.68 -1.52 16.34
N THR A 352 -16.60 -2.87 16.28
CA THR A 352 -16.60 -3.77 17.44
C THR A 352 -15.53 -4.88 17.35
N HIS A 353 -14.67 -4.82 16.34
CA HIS A 353 -13.62 -5.80 16.03
C HIS A 353 -12.29 -5.08 15.77
N PRO A 354 -11.57 -4.66 16.83
CA PRO A 354 -10.29 -3.98 16.74
C PRO A 354 -9.28 -4.74 15.89
N ASN A 355 -8.48 -4.02 15.11
CA ASN A 355 -7.41 -4.58 14.29
C ASN A 355 -6.24 -3.60 14.25
N PHE A 356 -5.02 -4.08 14.04
CA PHE A 356 -3.85 -3.23 13.77
C PHE A 356 -2.78 -3.99 12.97
N GLY A 357 -1.92 -3.26 12.26
CA GLY A 357 -0.82 -3.83 11.48
C GLY A 357 -1.27 -4.57 10.21
N ALA A 358 -2.50 -4.30 9.76
CA ALA A 358 -3.06 -4.75 8.49
C ALA A 358 -2.63 -3.83 7.34
N THR A 359 -2.66 -4.33 6.11
CA THR A 359 -2.54 -3.53 4.88
C THR A 359 -3.88 -3.40 4.18
N CYS A 360 -4.06 -2.39 3.35
CA CYS A 360 -5.31 -2.14 2.66
C CYS A 360 -5.11 -1.46 1.30
N HIS A 361 -6.07 -1.71 0.41
CA HIS A 361 -6.02 -1.26 -0.97
C HIS A 361 -7.42 -0.90 -1.47
N LEU A 362 -7.49 0.14 -2.31
CA LEU A 362 -8.68 0.42 -3.11
C LEU A 362 -8.77 -0.62 -4.23
N VAL A 363 -9.86 -1.38 -4.25
CA VAL A 363 -10.13 -2.45 -5.23
C VAL A 363 -11.52 -2.31 -5.84
N GLY A 364 -11.70 -2.90 -7.03
CA GLY A 364 -12.91 -2.69 -7.83
C GLY A 364 -13.10 -1.21 -8.12
N THR A 365 -14.35 -0.76 -8.05
CA THR A 365 -14.71 0.65 -8.28
C THR A 365 -14.86 1.47 -6.99
N LYS A 366 -15.02 0.81 -5.83
CA LYS A 366 -15.40 1.49 -4.57
C LYS A 366 -15.20 0.67 -3.30
N GLN A 367 -14.29 -0.31 -3.28
CA GLN A 367 -14.11 -1.17 -2.11
C GLN A 367 -12.73 -0.97 -1.48
N LEU A 368 -12.69 -0.82 -0.16
CA LEU A 368 -11.47 -0.96 0.62
C LEU A 368 -11.32 -2.44 0.96
N LEU A 369 -10.25 -3.06 0.48
CA LEU A 369 -9.81 -4.38 0.87
C LEU A 369 -8.81 -4.26 2.02
N LEU A 370 -9.04 -4.95 3.13
CA LEU A 370 -8.15 -4.98 4.30
C LEU A 370 -7.64 -6.42 4.50
N LEU A 371 -6.32 -6.56 4.59
CA LEU A 371 -5.60 -7.82 4.65
C LEU A 371 -4.82 -7.95 5.96
N GLY A 372 -5.09 -9.05 6.68
CA GLY A 372 -4.38 -9.41 7.90
C GLY A 372 -4.63 -8.47 9.07
N GLY A 373 -3.56 -8.22 9.82
CA GLY A 373 -3.56 -7.55 11.11
C GLY A 373 -3.76 -8.51 12.28
N ASP A 374 -3.62 -7.94 13.47
CA ASP A 374 -3.73 -8.63 14.75
C ASP A 374 -4.82 -7.98 15.64
N ASP A 375 -5.45 -8.80 16.48
CA ASP A 375 -6.34 -8.38 17.56
C ASP A 375 -5.78 -8.98 18.85
N GLN A 376 -5.32 -8.12 19.77
CA GLN A 376 -4.69 -8.52 21.02
C GLN A 376 -5.55 -9.50 21.85
N LYS A 377 -6.87 -9.56 21.61
CA LYS A 377 -7.83 -10.39 22.34
C LYS A 377 -8.23 -11.69 21.63
N ALA A 378 -8.04 -11.81 20.31
CA ALA A 378 -8.51 -12.96 19.51
C ALA A 378 -7.46 -14.08 19.35
N ARG A 379 -6.40 -14.07 20.18
CA ARG A 379 -5.17 -14.88 20.04
C ARG A 379 -5.34 -16.40 20.05
N GLU A 380 -6.52 -16.93 20.40
CA GLU A 380 -6.69 -18.36 20.70
C GLU A 380 -7.30 -19.21 19.56
N LYS A 381 -7.90 -18.62 18.52
CA LYS A 381 -8.51 -19.40 17.41
C LYS A 381 -8.26 -18.76 16.04
N CYS A 382 -7.19 -19.20 15.37
CA CYS A 382 -6.84 -18.74 14.03
C CYS A 382 -7.50 -19.60 12.92
N GLU A 383 -8.83 -19.71 12.96
CA GLU A 383 -9.63 -20.49 12.00
C GLU A 383 -10.19 -19.63 10.85
N GLU A 384 -10.15 -18.29 10.95
CA GLU A 384 -10.77 -17.37 9.99
C GLU A 384 -9.77 -16.67 9.04
N THR A 385 -10.21 -16.46 7.79
CA THR A 385 -9.55 -15.60 6.79
C THR A 385 -9.66 -14.14 7.21
N LYS A 386 -8.54 -13.46 7.46
CA LYS A 386 -8.50 -11.99 7.70
C LYS A 386 -8.43 -11.21 6.38
N ILE A 387 -9.35 -11.51 5.46
CA ILE A 387 -9.59 -10.76 4.24
C ILE A 387 -10.97 -10.12 4.40
N THR A 388 -11.02 -8.80 4.47
CA THR A 388 -12.29 -8.08 4.69
C THR A 388 -12.45 -6.96 3.69
N LEU A 389 -13.69 -6.69 3.27
CA LEU A 389 -14.02 -5.68 2.27
C LEU A 389 -15.04 -4.70 2.84
N PHE A 390 -14.83 -3.41 2.59
CA PHE A 390 -15.72 -2.34 2.99
C PHE A 390 -16.18 -1.56 1.75
N ASP A 391 -17.48 -1.46 1.53
CA ASP A 391 -18.07 -0.62 0.47
C ASP A 391 -17.98 0.85 0.89
N LEU A 392 -17.18 1.62 0.16
CA LEU A 392 -16.88 3.02 0.48
C LEU A 392 -18.06 3.96 0.28
N THR A 393 -19.05 3.58 -0.55
CA THR A 393 -20.25 4.38 -0.82
C THR A 393 -21.36 4.04 0.17
N ASN A 394 -21.62 2.76 0.39
CA ASN A 394 -22.68 2.28 1.29
C ASN A 394 -22.25 2.24 2.75
N LEU A 395 -20.95 2.40 3.04
CA LEU A 395 -20.34 2.40 4.36
C LEU A 395 -20.61 1.10 5.14
N LYS A 396 -20.44 -0.04 4.47
CA LYS A 396 -20.73 -1.36 5.02
C LYS A 396 -19.66 -2.38 4.68
N TRP A 397 -19.32 -3.21 5.66
CA TRP A 397 -18.56 -4.44 5.43
C TRP A 397 -19.38 -5.41 4.58
N THR A 398 -18.71 -6.06 3.63
CA THR A 398 -19.31 -7.00 2.67
C THR A 398 -18.38 -8.20 2.47
N PRO A 399 -18.90 -9.42 2.24
CA PRO A 399 -18.05 -10.56 1.89
C PRO A 399 -17.70 -10.62 0.40
N ASN A 400 -18.36 -9.81 -0.44
CA ASN A 400 -18.23 -9.89 -1.88
C ASN A 400 -17.23 -8.87 -2.40
N TYR A 401 -16.16 -9.33 -3.06
CA TYR A 401 -15.39 -8.51 -3.98
C TYR A 401 -16.13 -8.42 -5.31
N VAL A 402 -16.35 -7.19 -5.76
CA VAL A 402 -17.01 -6.89 -7.03
C VAL A 402 -16.01 -6.14 -7.90
N LYS A 403 -15.48 -6.82 -8.92
CA LYS A 403 -14.53 -6.23 -9.86
C LYS A 403 -15.18 -5.06 -10.62
N ASP A 404 -16.28 -5.34 -11.30
CA ASP A 404 -16.99 -4.40 -12.17
C ASP A 404 -18.31 -3.99 -11.51
N GLY A 405 -18.20 -3.10 -10.52
CA GLY A 405 -19.32 -2.62 -9.70
C GLY A 405 -19.89 -1.28 -10.15
N ALA A 406 -20.88 -0.79 -9.42
CA ALA A 406 -21.28 0.62 -9.53
C ALA A 406 -20.11 1.52 -9.11
N GLU A 407 -19.92 2.61 -9.84
CA GLU A 407 -18.91 3.62 -9.53
C GLU A 407 -19.06 4.18 -8.11
N PHE A 408 -17.94 4.61 -7.54
CA PHE A 408 -17.93 5.29 -6.27
C PHE A 408 -18.85 6.52 -6.31
N ARG A 409 -19.55 6.73 -5.19
CA ARG A 409 -20.25 7.96 -4.86
C ARG A 409 -19.82 8.39 -3.48
N VAL A 410 -19.63 9.70 -3.30
CA VAL A 410 -19.39 10.30 -1.99
C VAL A 410 -20.55 9.92 -1.07
N PRO A 411 -20.31 9.27 0.08
CA PRO A 411 -21.39 8.87 0.98
C PRO A 411 -22.15 10.08 1.50
N LYS A 412 -23.45 9.89 1.75
CA LYS A 412 -24.28 10.90 2.40
C LYS A 412 -23.70 11.39 3.72
N ALA A 413 -23.20 10.46 4.53
CA ALA A 413 -22.55 10.78 5.79
C ALA A 413 -21.34 11.72 5.64
N VAL A 414 -20.72 11.80 4.45
CA VAL A 414 -19.57 12.68 4.17
C VAL A 414 -20.04 14.00 3.55
N TYR A 415 -20.82 13.96 2.46
CA TYR A 415 -21.24 15.20 1.78
C TYR A 415 -22.19 16.06 2.61
N GLU A 416 -22.84 15.52 3.65
CA GLU A 416 -23.61 16.34 4.60
C GLU A 416 -22.72 17.31 5.41
N TRP A 417 -21.44 16.98 5.63
CA TRP A 417 -20.50 17.86 6.34
C TRP A 417 -19.81 18.87 5.43
N ILE A 418 -19.43 18.45 4.22
CA ILE A 418 -18.67 19.30 3.27
C ILE A 418 -19.56 19.99 2.22
N GLY A 419 -20.85 19.66 2.18
CA GLY A 419 -21.79 20.08 1.14
C GLY A 419 -21.65 19.27 -0.15
N GLY A 420 -22.38 19.68 -1.19
CA GLY A 420 -22.39 19.00 -2.48
C GLY A 420 -23.33 17.79 -2.53
N THR A 421 -22.95 16.76 -3.30
CA THR A 421 -23.76 15.54 -3.49
C THR A 421 -22.88 14.30 -3.53
N GLY A 422 -23.50 13.12 -3.70
CA GLY A 422 -22.75 11.88 -3.96
C GLY A 422 -21.90 11.90 -5.24
N MET A 423 -22.04 12.94 -6.05
CA MET A 423 -21.32 13.15 -7.29
C MET A 423 -20.08 14.05 -7.13
N GLY A 424 -19.83 14.56 -5.92
CA GLY A 424 -18.80 15.58 -5.65
C GLY A 424 -19.42 16.97 -5.51
N GLN A 425 -18.71 17.99 -6.01
CA GLN A 425 -19.10 19.41 -5.96
C GLN A 425 -19.37 19.91 -4.54
N ALA A 426 -18.44 19.65 -3.62
CA ALA A 426 -18.54 20.13 -2.25
C ALA A 426 -18.67 21.67 -2.22
N ASN A 427 -19.61 22.18 -1.41
CA ASN A 427 -19.80 23.63 -1.25
C ASN A 427 -18.63 24.25 -0.45
N MET A 428 -18.08 23.47 0.49
CA MET A 428 -16.88 23.82 1.22
C MET A 428 -15.68 23.51 0.33
N THR A 429 -14.98 24.54 -0.17
CA THR A 429 -13.86 24.38 -1.13
C THR A 429 -12.48 24.57 -0.49
N GLU A 430 -12.43 24.87 0.80
CA GLU A 430 -11.22 25.08 1.58
C GLU A 430 -11.47 24.70 3.05
N PRO A 431 -10.44 24.60 3.90
CA PRO A 431 -10.63 24.32 5.32
C PRO A 431 -11.46 25.39 6.03
N GLU A 432 -12.13 25.02 7.12
CA GLU A 432 -12.73 26.01 8.02
C GLU A 432 -11.60 26.90 8.58
N GLY A 433 -11.75 28.23 8.44
CA GLY A 433 -10.69 29.18 8.77
C GLY A 433 -9.61 29.37 7.68
N GLY A 434 -9.71 28.65 6.55
CA GLY A 434 -8.83 28.77 5.40
C GLY A 434 -7.54 27.93 5.49
N PHE A 435 -6.75 27.97 4.42
CA PHE A 435 -5.45 27.29 4.37
C PHE A 435 -4.41 28.00 5.25
N SER A 436 -3.58 27.22 5.91
CA SER A 436 -2.52 27.70 6.83
C SER A 436 -1.38 28.42 6.12
N SER A 437 -1.26 28.27 4.80
CA SER A 437 -0.28 28.99 3.98
C SER A 437 -0.77 29.13 2.54
N GLU A 438 -0.23 30.13 1.84
CA GLU A 438 -0.52 30.33 0.42
C GLU A 438 0.04 29.18 -0.44
N GLY A 439 1.22 28.64 -0.11
CA GLY A 439 1.80 27.50 -0.82
C GLY A 439 0.90 26.27 -0.78
N LEU A 440 0.34 25.95 0.39
CA LEU A 440 -0.62 24.87 0.52
C LEU A 440 -1.91 25.14 -0.27
N ARG A 441 -2.46 26.37 -0.20
CA ARG A 441 -3.63 26.74 -1.01
C ARG A 441 -3.36 26.52 -2.50
N ASN A 442 -2.17 26.88 -2.98
CA ASN A 442 -1.79 26.72 -4.38
C ASN A 442 -1.73 25.23 -4.78
N MET A 443 -1.29 24.34 -3.89
CA MET A 443 -1.33 22.89 -4.17
C MET A 443 -2.73 22.38 -4.48
N PHE A 444 -3.77 22.93 -3.84
CA PHE A 444 -5.16 22.52 -4.05
C PHE A 444 -5.88 23.28 -5.18
N SER A 445 -5.24 24.28 -5.79
CA SER A 445 -5.89 25.12 -6.81
C SER A 445 -6.31 24.35 -8.07
N GLY A 446 -5.59 23.28 -8.42
CA GLY A 446 -5.90 22.41 -9.55
C GLY A 446 -7.23 21.66 -9.40
N LEU A 447 -7.60 21.26 -8.18
CA LEU A 447 -8.86 20.56 -7.91
C LEU A 447 -10.09 21.41 -8.24
N ALA A 448 -10.02 22.72 -7.96
CA ALA A 448 -11.10 23.65 -8.27
C ALA A 448 -11.32 23.81 -9.78
N LEU A 449 -10.25 23.74 -10.58
CA LEU A 449 -10.32 23.84 -12.04
C LEU A 449 -10.90 22.57 -12.68
N THR A 450 -10.54 21.40 -12.15
CA THR A 450 -11.07 20.11 -12.62
C THR A 450 -12.58 20.01 -12.43
N SER A 451 -13.10 20.51 -11.30
CA SER A 451 -14.55 20.59 -11.04
C SER A 451 -15.30 21.36 -12.15
N GLN A 452 -14.75 22.48 -12.64
CA GLN A 452 -15.37 23.28 -13.70
C GLN A 452 -15.40 22.55 -15.04
N LYS A 453 -14.36 21.77 -15.36
CA LYS A 453 -14.26 20.99 -16.59
C LYS A 453 -15.35 19.92 -16.66
N TYR A 454 -15.57 19.18 -15.57
CA TYR A 454 -16.62 18.15 -15.50
C TYR A 454 -18.03 18.74 -15.37
N GLY A 455 -18.18 19.90 -14.73
CA GLY A 455 -19.43 20.67 -14.72
C GLY A 455 -19.92 21.00 -16.13
N MET A 456 -19.02 21.38 -17.04
CA MET A 456 -19.35 21.68 -18.44
C MET A 456 -19.76 20.43 -19.26
N THR A 457 -19.14 19.26 -19.02
CA THR A 457 -19.46 18.04 -19.78
C THR A 457 -20.84 17.45 -19.40
N SER A 458 -21.28 17.62 -18.15
CA SER A 458 -22.59 17.16 -17.68
C SER A 458 -23.77 17.96 -18.26
N CYS A 459 -23.55 19.21 -18.66
CA CYS A 459 -24.58 20.04 -19.28
C CYS A 459 -24.69 19.83 -20.82
N GLY A 460 -23.68 19.21 -21.45
CA GLY A 460 -23.60 19.04 -22.91
C GLY A 460 -24.12 17.71 -23.47
N THR A 461 -24.41 16.71 -22.63
CA THR A 461 -24.74 15.34 -23.08
C THR A 461 -26.22 14.97 -23.03
N ALA A 462 -27.11 15.91 -22.63
CA ALA A 462 -28.56 15.68 -22.62
C ALA A 462 -29.28 15.99 -23.95
N MET A 463 -28.57 16.48 -24.98
CA MET A 463 -29.12 16.64 -26.33
C MET A 463 -28.17 16.03 -27.35
N LEU A 464 -28.39 14.76 -27.68
CA LEU A 464 -28.33 14.16 -29.02
C LEU A 464 -28.41 12.64 -28.87
N GLY A 465 -29.60 12.17 -28.51
CA GLY A 465 -29.97 10.78 -28.66
C GLY A 465 -30.18 10.43 -30.13
N ARG A 466 -29.35 9.51 -30.63
CA ARG A 466 -29.63 8.50 -31.67
C ARG A 466 -30.32 8.97 -32.96
N PHE A 467 -29.53 9.05 -34.03
CA PHE A 467 -29.93 8.41 -35.30
C PHE A 467 -28.77 7.55 -35.82
N SER A 468 -29.02 6.25 -35.83
CA SER A 468 -28.24 5.23 -36.54
C SER A 468 -28.65 5.27 -38.00
N LEU A 469 -27.69 5.44 -38.92
CA LEU A 469 -27.81 4.85 -40.25
C LEU A 469 -26.45 4.27 -40.68
N ALA A 470 -26.45 2.96 -40.85
CA ALA A 470 -25.44 2.21 -41.55
C ALA A 470 -25.52 2.49 -43.06
N THR A 471 -24.38 2.66 -43.72
CA THR A 471 -24.21 2.31 -45.14
C THR A 471 -22.76 1.94 -45.41
N SER A 472 -22.58 0.79 -46.06
CA SER A 472 -21.33 0.23 -46.53
C SER A 472 -20.87 0.81 -47.88
N LEU A 473 -19.57 0.63 -48.13
CA LEU A 473 -18.79 0.65 -49.39
C LEU A 473 -19.44 1.16 -50.69
N ALA A 474 -18.74 2.09 -51.37
CA ALA A 474 -18.33 1.91 -52.78
C ALA A 474 -17.19 2.87 -53.18
N VAL A 475 -16.15 2.28 -53.76
CA VAL A 475 -15.05 2.90 -54.51
C VAL A 475 -15.58 3.34 -55.88
N SER A 476 -15.33 4.57 -56.35
CA SER A 476 -14.87 4.81 -57.73
C SER A 476 -14.42 6.26 -57.99
N ILE A 477 -13.28 6.32 -58.68
CA ILE A 477 -12.59 7.41 -59.34
C ILE A 477 -13.48 8.08 -60.39
N PHE A 478 -13.46 9.42 -60.49
CA PHE A 478 -13.42 10.13 -61.79
C PHE A 478 -13.02 11.61 -61.56
N SER A 479 -11.79 11.93 -61.95
CA SER A 479 -11.37 13.28 -62.29
C SER A 479 -11.11 13.27 -63.79
N VAL A 480 -11.71 14.18 -64.55
CA VAL A 480 -11.17 14.84 -65.77
C VAL A 480 -12.23 15.83 -66.31
N LEU A 481 -11.79 17.09 -66.36
CA LEU A 481 -12.13 18.25 -67.22
C LEU A 481 -13.49 18.35 -67.94
N LEU A 482 -14.13 19.51 -67.76
CA LEU A 482 -14.35 20.52 -68.83
C LEU A 482 -15.04 21.79 -68.28
N LEU A 483 -14.25 22.83 -67.99
CA LEU A 483 -14.37 24.23 -68.47
C LEU A 483 -13.32 25.11 -67.78
#